data_AF-A0A3L6MU04-F1
#
_entry.id   AF-A0A3L6MU04-F1
#
_cell.length_a   1.000
_cell.length_b   1.000
_cell.length_c   1.000
_cell.angle_alpha   90.00
_cell.angle_beta   90.00
_cell.angle_gamma   90.00
#
_symmetry.space_group_name_H-M   'P 1'
#
loop_
_entity.id
_entity.type
_entity.pdbx_description
1 polymer ?
#
loop_
_entity_poly.entity_id
_entity_poly.type
_entity_poly.pdbx_seq_one_letter_code
_entity_poly.pdbx_strand_id
1 'polypeptide(L)' 'MSPPKVAPKPQDEPVFHPVVIIGAGCGGIGMACELKNKLGFEDVHIFERRSGVGGTWWSNRYPGVACDM' A
#
# COMPACT_ATOMS: atom_id res chain seq x y z
N MET A 1 33.43 -4.49 -22.75
CA MET A 1 33.39 -4.72 -21.30
C MET A 1 31.94 -4.65 -20.85
N SER A 2 31.37 -5.73 -20.32
CA SER A 2 30.03 -5.67 -19.74
C SER A 2 30.06 -4.81 -18.47
N PRO A 3 29.02 -3.99 -18.21
CA PRO A 3 28.94 -3.21 -16.99
C PRO A 3 28.90 -4.15 -15.77
N PRO A 4 29.49 -3.74 -14.63
CA PRO A 4 29.48 -4.54 -13.41
C PRO A 4 28.02 -4.73 -12.95
N LYS A 5 27.67 -5.98 -12.65
CA LYS A 5 26.37 -6.34 -12.09
C LYS A 5 26.25 -5.66 -10.73
N VAL A 6 25.34 -4.69 -10.61
CA VAL A 6 25.03 -4.04 -9.34
C VAL A 6 24.50 -5.11 -8.39
N ALA A 7 25.07 -5.21 -7.19
CA ALA A 7 24.61 -6.16 -6.19
C ALA A 7 23.14 -5.87 -5.86
N PRO A 8 22.28 -6.90 -5.74
CA PRO A 8 20.91 -6.70 -5.34
C PRO A 8 20.87 -5.99 -3.98
N LYS A 9 20.05 -4.94 -3.88
CA LYS A 9 19.73 -4.31 -2.61
C LYS A 9 18.97 -5.33 -1.75
N PRO A 10 18.98 -5.22 -0.42
CA PRO A 10 18.20 -6.10 0.47
C PRO A 10 16.69 -6.18 0.16
N GLN A 11 16.20 -5.24 -0.65
CA GLN A 11 14.82 -5.13 -1.13
C GLN A 11 14.55 -5.95 -2.41
N ASP A 12 15.58 -6.53 -3.03
CA ASP A 12 15.48 -7.28 -4.29
C ASP A 12 15.24 -8.78 -4.08
N GLU A 13 15.27 -9.26 -2.83
CA GLU A 13 14.81 -10.60 -2.51
C GLU A 13 13.27 -10.65 -2.48
N PRO A 14 12.64 -11.64 -3.15
CA PRO A 14 11.19 -11.78 -3.11
C PRO A 14 10.72 -12.02 -1.67
N VAL A 15 10.01 -11.05 -1.10
CA VAL A 15 9.32 -11.22 0.18
C VAL A 15 7.94 -11.80 -0.07
N PHE A 16 7.63 -12.90 0.62
CA PHE A 16 6.29 -13.49 0.60
C PHE A 16 5.42 -12.83 1.67
N HIS A 17 4.26 -12.32 1.27
CA HIS A 17 3.23 -11.82 2.19
C HIS A 17 2.00 -12.73 2.10
N PRO A 18 1.46 -13.21 3.24
CA PRO A 18 0.28 -14.08 3.24
C PRO A 18 -0.98 -13.32 2.81
N VAL A 19 -1.01 -12.00 3.04
CA VAL A 19 -2.09 -11.13 2.58
C VAL A 19 -1.51 -9.86 1.96
N VAL A 20 -1.98 -9.55 0.76
CA VAL A 20 -1.66 -8.33 0.04
C VAL A 20 -2.94 -7.56 -0.29
N ILE A 21 -2.92 -6.26 -0.03
CA ILE A 21 -3.99 -5.33 -0.35
C ILE A 21 -3.47 -4.33 -1.39
N ILE A 22 -4.26 -4.07 -2.43
CA ILE A 22 -3.92 -3.09 -3.46
C ILE A 22 -4.76 -1.83 -3.25
N GLY A 23 -4.09 -0.72 -2.96
CA GLY A 23 -4.66 0.60 -2.72
C GLY A 23 -4.76 0.97 -1.24
N ALA A 24 -4.15 2.09 -0.86
CA ALA A 24 -4.18 2.66 0.48
C ALA A 24 -5.28 3.75 0.62
N GLY A 25 -6.47 3.46 0.10
CA GLY A 25 -7.68 4.23 0.37
C GLY A 25 -8.38 3.79 1.67
N CYS A 26 -9.52 4.41 1.99
CA CYS A 26 -10.27 4.10 3.21
C CYS A 26 -10.62 2.60 3.32
N GLY A 27 -11.05 1.98 2.21
CA GLY A 27 -11.36 0.54 2.18
C GLY A 27 -10.14 -0.36 2.39
N GLY A 28 -8.99 -0.05 1.78
CA GLY A 28 -7.77 -0.86 1.95
C GLY A 28 -7.18 -0.75 3.36
N ILE A 29 -7.18 0.45 3.93
CA ILE A 29 -6.76 0.67 5.32
C ILE A 29 -7.72 0.00 6.30
N GLY A 30 -9.04 0.13 6.08
CA GLY A 30 -10.06 -0.54 6.88
C GLY A 30 -9.90 -2.05 6.86
N MET A 31 -9.72 -2.65 5.68
CA MET A 31 -9.46 -4.08 5.53
C MET A 31 -8.19 -4.52 6.30
N ALA A 32 -7.09 -3.78 6.16
CA ALA A 32 -5.86 -4.08 6.90
C ALA A 32 -6.07 -4.02 8.42
N CYS A 33 -6.79 -3.01 8.91
CA CYS A 33 -7.14 -2.87 10.32
C CYS A 33 -7.94 -4.08 10.83
N GLU A 34 -8.95 -4.51 10.08
CA GLU A 34 -9.80 -5.65 10.43
C GLU A 34 -9.01 -6.97 10.41
N LEU A 35 -8.17 -7.19 9.39
CA LEU A 35 -7.31 -8.38 9.29
C LEU A 35 -6.35 -8.47 10.48
N LYS A 36 -5.72 -7.36 10.86
CA LYS A 36 -4.80 -7.32 12.00
C LYS A 36 -5.54 -7.50 13.31
N ASN A 37 -6.59 -6.70 13.55
CA ASN A 37 -7.19 -6.58 14.88
C ASN A 37 -8.23 -7.67 15.19
N LYS A 38 -8.94 -8.19 14.19
CA LYS A 38 -10.01 -9.19 14.40
C LYS A 38 -9.62 -10.59 13.96
N LEU A 39 -8.77 -10.71 12.94
CA LEU A 39 -8.39 -12.00 12.36
C LEU A 39 -6.97 -12.43 12.73
N GLY A 40 -6.19 -11.58 13.42
CA GLY A 40 -4.87 -11.92 13.93
C GLY A 40 -3.81 -12.10 12.84
N PHE A 41 -3.99 -11.49 11.66
CA PHE A 41 -2.95 -11.48 10.64
C PHE A 41 -1.83 -10.50 11.04
N GLU A 42 -0.63 -11.02 11.26
CA GLU A 42 0.54 -10.22 11.64
C GLU A 42 1.23 -9.57 10.43
N ASP A 43 1.24 -10.26 9.28
CA ASP A 43 1.84 -9.78 8.03
C ASP A 43 0.76 -9.47 6.99
N VAL A 44 0.43 -8.18 6.90
CA VAL A 44 -0.48 -7.62 5.90
C VAL A 44 0.24 -6.47 5.20
N HIS A 45 0.44 -6.59 3.89
CA HIS A 45 1.12 -5.56 3.10
C HIS A 45 0.14 -4.79 2.21
N ILE A 46 0.21 -3.46 2.22
CA ILE A 46 -0.58 -2.61 1.33
C ILE A 46 0.33 -1.97 0.29
N PHE A 47 0.08 -2.24 -0.99
CA PHE A 47 0.74 -1.52 -2.08
C PHE A 47 -0.13 -0.37 -2.56
N GLU A 48 0.43 0.84 -2.58
CA GLU A 48 -0.20 2.03 -3.14
C GLU A 48 0.65 2.57 -4.29
N ARG A 49 -0.02 2.92 -5.38
CA ARG A 49 0.62 3.47 -6.57
C ARG A 49 1.01 4.93 -6.37
N ARG A 50 0.25 5.67 -5.57
CA ARG A 50 0.49 7.07 -5.23
C ARG A 50 1.58 7.20 -4.18
N SER A 51 2.13 8.41 -4.05
CA SER A 51 3.14 8.74 -3.05
C SER A 51 2.60 8.89 -1.63
N GLY A 52 1.30 8.68 -1.42
CA GLY A 52 0.69 8.75 -0.10
C GLY A 52 -0.69 8.12 -0.05
N VAL A 53 -1.22 8.04 1.17
CA VAL A 53 -2.47 7.36 1.52
C VAL A 53 -3.69 8.25 1.31
N GLY A 54 -4.87 7.64 1.19
CA GLY A 54 -6.16 8.34 1.12
C GLY A 54 -6.97 8.03 -0.14
N GLY A 55 -6.38 7.32 -1.11
CA GLY A 55 -7.07 6.87 -2.33
C GLY A 55 -7.68 8.03 -3.11
N THR A 56 -9.02 8.07 -3.19
CA THR A 56 -9.78 9.16 -3.82
C THR A 56 -9.37 10.53 -3.26
N TRP A 57 -9.20 10.67 -1.94
CA TRP A 57 -8.85 11.94 -1.31
C TRP A 57 -7.39 12.35 -1.52
N TRP A 58 -6.49 11.39 -1.73
CA TRP A 58 -5.13 11.71 -2.16
C TRP A 58 -5.11 12.23 -3.60
N SER A 59 -5.85 11.55 -4.48
CA SER A 59 -5.84 11.80 -5.91
C SER A 59 -6.60 13.07 -6.31
N ASN A 60 -7.60 13.49 -5.53
CA ASN A 60 -8.46 14.63 -5.83
C ASN A 60 -8.22 15.76 -4.82
N ARG A 61 -7.61 16.86 -5.28
CA ARG A 61 -7.32 18.06 -4.46
C ARG A 61 -7.72 19.36 -5.17
N TYR A 62 -8.80 19.30 -5.96
CA TYR A 62 -9.35 20.48 -6.61
C TYR A 62 -10.17 21.32 -5.61
N PRO A 63 -10.30 22.65 -5.84
CA PRO A 63 -11.12 23.50 -4.98
C PRO A 63 -12.58 23.02 -4.89
N GLY A 64 -13.12 22.96 -3.68
CA GLY A 64 -14.50 22.51 -3.45
C GLY A 64 -14.67 20.99 -3.39
N VAL A 65 -13.59 20.20 -3.41
CA VAL A 65 -13.67 18.76 -3.13
C VAL A 65 -14.20 18.55 -1.71
N ALA A 66 -15.26 17.76 -1.57
CA ALA A 66 -15.95 17.52 -0.30
C ALA A 66 -16.66 16.16 -0.29
N CYS A 67 -17.05 15.71 0.90
CA CYS A 67 -17.95 14.58 1.13
C CYS A 67 -19.37 15.14 1.36
N ASP A 68 -20.39 14.44 0.91
CA ASP A 68 -21.81 14.81 0.97
C ASP A 68 -22.61 14.09 2.07
N MET A 69 -21.92 13.27 2.87
CA MET A 69 -22.46 12.44 3.96
C MET A 69 -21.95 12.90 5.32
#